data_AF-A0A2A4MMZ0-F1
#
_entry.id   AF-A0A2A4MMZ0-F1
#
_cell.length_a   1.000
_cell.length_b   1.000
_cell.length_c   1.000
_cell.angle_alpha   90.00
_cell.angle_beta   90.00
_cell.angle_gamma   90.00
#
_symmetry.space_group_name_H-M   'P 1'
#
loop_
_entity.id
_entity.type
_entity.pdbx_description
1 polymer ?
#
loop_
_entity_poly.entity_id
_entity_poly.type
_entity_poly.pdbx_seq_one_letter_code
_entity_poly.pdbx_strand_id
1 'polypeptide(L)'
;MEKIAINPSRLKWCLNAVQIDINQLSIKLNIAQKTLEQAMERKEAFSVNQLEKIANYFKRNLLFFLESEVPQEEEIYSLQFRTINNQKPIHSTKLRSFVEQVEKQRHVYLGLLEDLGETINNTWYPNGLNLNEDTKSISAYIREWLGLAESDNFDDMRDAVERKGIMVIVSNGYNGKWQIDKKNPVRGFSLYYDVLPIIVIKKQVSSGAQTFTLMHELAHLLLHKESAIDNKEDFYSYQGKEKEANEFAGNLLIPDEFLNKIDTEQLLELQAQEYDYFLADYRKLWSVSNRAILVRLLINGKISQYHYQNYADYKENELRKEASKISSKRGIPRKYRHRESMNVFGKPFVYAVFDSLHNKKITLTKASTYLDNLKISDVRQLEQYV
;
A
#
# COMPACT_ATOMS: atom_id res chain seq x y z
N MET A 1 13.12 -36.07 -23.27
CA MET A 1 13.01 -35.28 -22.03
C MET A 1 11.95 -35.92 -21.18
N GLU A 2 12.27 -36.18 -19.92
CA GLU A 2 11.34 -36.71 -18.92
C GLU A 2 10.19 -35.70 -18.70
N LYS A 3 8.96 -36.21 -18.65
CA LYS A 3 7.77 -35.39 -18.46
C LYS A 3 7.24 -35.58 -17.06
N ILE A 4 6.67 -34.52 -16.50
CA ILE A 4 6.21 -34.46 -15.12
C ILE A 4 4.70 -34.33 -15.12
N ALA A 5 4.04 -35.15 -14.30
CA ALA A 5 2.64 -35.01 -13.96
C ALA A 5 2.49 -34.02 -12.81
N ILE A 6 1.42 -33.23 -12.83
CA ILE A 6 1.07 -32.29 -11.74
C ILE A 6 -0.26 -32.69 -11.12
N ASN A 7 -0.59 -32.09 -9.98
CA ASN A 7 -1.93 -32.11 -9.41
C ASN A 7 -2.85 -31.11 -10.15
N PRO A 8 -3.86 -31.59 -10.91
CA PRO A 8 -4.76 -30.72 -11.68
C PRO A 8 -5.58 -29.77 -10.79
N SER A 9 -5.94 -30.21 -9.58
CA SER A 9 -6.74 -29.40 -8.65
C SER A 9 -6.00 -28.13 -8.25
N ARG A 10 -4.66 -28.18 -8.18
CA ARG A 10 -3.81 -27.03 -7.85
C ARG A 10 -3.64 -26.07 -9.01
N LEU A 11 -3.48 -26.58 -10.22
CA LEU A 11 -3.50 -25.73 -11.42
C LEU A 11 -4.88 -25.06 -11.58
N LYS A 12 -5.97 -25.81 -11.38
CA LYS A 12 -7.34 -25.29 -11.40
C LYS A 12 -7.55 -24.18 -10.37
N TRP A 13 -7.07 -24.38 -9.14
CA TRP A 13 -7.14 -23.38 -8.08
C TRP A 13 -6.42 -22.09 -8.48
N CYS A 14 -5.21 -22.18 -9.03
CA CYS A 14 -4.45 -21.04 -9.54
C CYS A 14 -5.18 -20.30 -10.67
N LEU A 15 -5.77 -21.03 -11.61
CA LEU A 15 -6.57 -20.47 -12.71
C LEU A 15 -7.78 -19.69 -12.19
N ASN A 16 -8.52 -20.29 -11.26
CA ASN A 16 -9.69 -19.65 -10.64
C ASN A 16 -9.31 -18.38 -9.88
N ALA A 17 -8.20 -18.41 -9.12
CA ALA A 17 -7.73 -17.28 -8.33
C ALA A 17 -7.47 -16.02 -9.18
N VAL A 18 -7.01 -16.20 -10.42
CA VAL A 18 -6.70 -15.10 -11.35
C VAL A 18 -7.75 -14.91 -12.44
N GLN A 19 -8.86 -15.67 -12.39
CA GLN A 19 -9.96 -15.68 -13.36
C GLN A 19 -9.52 -15.85 -14.82
N ILE A 20 -8.67 -16.85 -15.08
CA ILE A 20 -8.31 -17.21 -16.46
C ILE A 20 -8.59 -18.69 -16.74
N ASP A 21 -8.77 -19.01 -18.01
CA ASP A 21 -8.89 -20.39 -18.48
C ASP A 21 -7.57 -20.95 -19.04
N ILE A 22 -7.61 -22.22 -19.43
CA ILE A 22 -6.47 -22.95 -20.01
C ILE A 22 -6.00 -22.32 -21.32
N ASN A 23 -6.90 -21.80 -22.15
CA ASN A 23 -6.56 -21.19 -23.43
C ASN A 23 -5.78 -19.88 -23.21
N GLN A 24 -6.27 -19.03 -22.32
CA GLN A 24 -5.60 -17.81 -21.91
C GLN A 24 -4.22 -18.10 -21.29
N LEU A 25 -4.10 -19.15 -20.46
CA LEU A 25 -2.82 -19.58 -19.91
C LEU A 25 -1.85 -20.06 -21.01
N SER A 26 -2.36 -20.86 -21.97
CA SER A 26 -1.62 -21.34 -23.14
C SER A 26 -1.00 -20.18 -23.92
N ILE A 27 -1.82 -19.17 -24.26
CA ILE A 27 -1.39 -17.97 -24.98
C ILE A 27 -0.35 -17.20 -24.16
N LYS A 28 -0.59 -16.99 -22.86
CA LYS A 28 0.30 -16.20 -21.99
C LYS A 28 1.68 -16.85 -21.80
N LEU A 29 1.74 -18.18 -21.69
CA LEU A 29 3.00 -18.89 -21.40
C LEU A 29 3.67 -19.49 -22.64
N ASN A 30 3.00 -19.40 -23.79
CA ASN A 30 3.38 -20.08 -25.02
C ASN A 30 3.59 -21.58 -24.78
N ILE A 31 2.59 -22.22 -24.15
CA ILE A 31 2.51 -23.66 -23.91
C ILE A 31 1.32 -24.17 -24.69
N ALA A 32 1.49 -25.21 -25.52
CA ALA A 32 0.40 -25.74 -26.32
C ALA A 32 -0.81 -26.11 -25.44
N GLN A 33 -2.00 -25.66 -25.83
CA GLN A 33 -3.25 -25.94 -25.11
C GLN A 33 -3.42 -27.43 -24.80
N LYS A 34 -3.17 -28.29 -25.80
CA LYS A 34 -3.21 -29.76 -25.65
C LYS A 34 -2.31 -30.27 -24.51
N THR A 35 -1.15 -29.64 -24.28
CA THR A 35 -0.25 -30.01 -23.17
C THR A 35 -0.86 -29.66 -21.82
N LEU A 36 -1.49 -28.48 -21.70
CA LEU A 36 -2.20 -28.10 -20.47
C LEU A 36 -3.41 -29.01 -20.22
N GLU A 37 -4.17 -29.36 -21.25
CA GLU A 37 -5.30 -30.29 -21.16
C GLU A 37 -4.85 -31.69 -20.71
N GLN A 38 -3.77 -32.21 -21.30
CA GLN A 38 -3.16 -33.48 -20.87
C GLN A 38 -2.74 -33.43 -19.38
N ALA A 39 -2.16 -32.32 -18.94
CA ALA A 39 -1.79 -32.15 -17.54
C ALA A 39 -3.01 -32.17 -16.61
N MET A 40 -4.14 -31.58 -17.04
CA MET A 40 -5.40 -31.59 -16.29
C MET A 40 -6.00 -33.01 -16.14
N GLU A 41 -5.63 -33.93 -17.02
CA GLU A 41 -5.96 -35.36 -16.97
C GLU A 41 -4.96 -36.20 -16.15
N ARG A 42 -4.06 -35.55 -15.37
CA ARG A 42 -2.97 -36.19 -14.59
C ARG A 42 -1.92 -36.91 -15.45
N LYS A 43 -1.82 -36.60 -16.74
CA LYS A 43 -0.77 -37.18 -17.59
C LYS A 43 0.56 -36.46 -17.37
N GLU A 44 1.66 -37.19 -17.50
CA GLU A 44 3.00 -36.62 -17.58
C GLU A 44 3.13 -35.76 -18.84
N ALA A 45 2.90 -34.45 -18.68
CA ALA A 45 2.71 -33.54 -19.80
C ALA A 45 3.80 -32.47 -19.88
N PHE A 46 4.26 -31.96 -18.73
CA PHE A 46 5.17 -30.82 -18.67
C PHE A 46 6.63 -31.23 -18.64
N SER A 47 7.48 -30.49 -19.36
CA SER A 47 8.90 -30.43 -19.01
C SER A 47 9.12 -29.60 -17.75
N VAL A 48 10.27 -29.76 -17.09
CA VAL A 48 10.67 -28.91 -15.95
C VAL A 48 10.55 -27.43 -16.29
N ASN A 49 11.06 -27.01 -17.45
CA ASN A 49 10.98 -25.61 -17.91
C ASN A 49 9.53 -25.11 -18.08
N GLN A 50 8.61 -25.97 -18.54
CA GLN A 50 7.19 -25.58 -18.65
C GLN A 50 6.56 -25.44 -17.28
N LEU A 51 6.86 -26.37 -16.36
CA LEU A 51 6.37 -26.31 -14.99
C LEU A 51 6.92 -25.09 -14.24
N GLU A 52 8.19 -24.74 -14.43
CA GLU A 52 8.79 -23.51 -13.92
C GLU A 52 8.11 -22.26 -14.47
N LYS A 53 7.76 -22.22 -15.77
CA LYS A 53 7.00 -21.10 -16.33
C LYS A 53 5.64 -20.93 -15.65
N ILE A 54 4.91 -22.03 -15.44
CA ILE A 54 3.62 -22.04 -14.74
C ILE A 54 3.81 -21.55 -13.30
N ALA A 55 4.78 -22.11 -12.58
CA ALA A 55 5.08 -21.74 -11.20
C ALA A 55 5.45 -20.25 -11.06
N ASN A 56 6.31 -19.74 -11.95
CA ASN A 56 6.72 -18.34 -11.98
C ASN A 56 5.59 -17.37 -12.33
N TYR A 57 4.63 -17.80 -13.17
CA TYR A 57 3.46 -17.00 -13.53
C TYR A 57 2.50 -16.84 -12.34
N PHE A 58 2.20 -17.95 -11.66
CA PHE A 58 1.31 -17.96 -10.49
C PHE A 58 2.01 -17.54 -9.19
N LYS A 59 3.33 -17.29 -9.21
CA LYS A 59 4.14 -16.95 -8.03
C LYS A 59 4.04 -18.01 -6.95
N ARG A 60 4.18 -19.27 -7.37
CA ARG A 60 4.21 -20.45 -6.50
C ARG A 60 5.50 -21.23 -6.72
N ASN A 61 5.91 -22.01 -5.72
CA ASN A 61 7.01 -22.96 -5.87
C ASN A 61 6.59 -24.07 -6.85
N LEU A 62 7.53 -24.64 -7.58
CA LEU A 62 7.30 -25.82 -8.41
C LEU A 62 6.67 -26.97 -7.61
N LEU A 63 7.16 -27.21 -6.38
CA LEU A 63 6.63 -28.26 -5.50
C LEU A 63 5.15 -28.10 -5.18
N PHE A 64 4.62 -26.88 -5.18
CA PHE A 64 3.19 -26.61 -4.98
C PHE A 64 2.36 -27.43 -5.96
N PHE A 65 2.77 -27.56 -7.23
CA PHE A 65 2.02 -28.29 -8.24
C PHE A 65 2.19 -29.81 -8.18
N LEU A 66 3.12 -30.31 -7.37
CA LEU A 66 3.42 -31.73 -7.21
C LEU A 66 2.77 -32.33 -5.95
N GLU A 67 2.36 -31.50 -5.00
CA GLU A 67 1.66 -31.94 -3.79
C GLU A 67 0.34 -32.67 -4.13
N SER A 68 0.09 -33.81 -3.48
CA SER A 68 -1.07 -34.68 -3.72
C SER A 68 -2.39 -34.06 -3.27
N GLU A 69 -2.34 -33.32 -2.17
CA GLU A 69 -3.53 -32.77 -1.52
C GLU A 69 -4.12 -31.61 -2.31
N VAL A 70 -5.44 -31.47 -2.22
CA VAL A 70 -6.16 -30.29 -2.73
C VAL A 70 -5.68 -29.05 -1.96
N PRO A 71 -5.48 -27.90 -2.61
CA PRO A 71 -4.98 -26.71 -1.93
C PRO A 71 -6.02 -26.20 -0.93
N GLN A 72 -5.63 -26.06 0.33
CA GLN A 72 -6.43 -25.43 1.37
C GLN A 72 -6.03 -23.95 1.48
N GLU A 73 -6.99 -23.04 1.38
CA GLU A 73 -6.68 -21.61 1.28
C GLU A 73 -6.07 -21.07 2.58
N GLU A 74 -6.49 -21.60 3.73
CA GLU A 74 -6.01 -21.29 5.08
C GLU A 74 -4.54 -21.66 5.30
N GLU A 75 -4.03 -22.68 4.59
CA GLU A 75 -2.63 -23.11 4.68
C GLU A 75 -1.73 -22.28 3.76
N ILE A 76 -2.32 -21.67 2.72
CA ILE A 76 -1.60 -20.91 1.70
C ILE A 76 -1.54 -19.42 2.05
N TYR A 77 -2.63 -18.88 2.59
CA TYR A 77 -2.79 -17.46 2.86
C TYR A 77 -3.16 -17.20 4.31
N SER A 78 -2.62 -16.11 4.85
CA SER A 78 -2.97 -15.62 6.17
C SER A 78 -4.46 -15.25 6.27
N LEU A 79 -4.95 -15.12 7.51
CA LEU A 79 -6.27 -14.55 7.77
C LEU A 79 -6.38 -13.13 7.17
N GLN A 80 -5.36 -12.29 7.33
CA GLN A 80 -5.34 -10.91 6.85
C GLN A 80 -5.50 -10.86 5.32
N PHE A 81 -4.75 -11.70 4.59
CA PHE A 81 -4.90 -11.82 3.14
C PHE A 81 -6.30 -12.29 2.75
N ARG A 82 -6.82 -13.32 3.42
CA ARG A 82 -8.17 -13.84 3.12
C ARG A 82 -9.25 -12.80 3.38
N THR A 83 -9.13 -12.01 4.45
CA THR A 83 -10.06 -10.90 4.76
C THR A 83 -10.11 -9.89 3.61
N ILE A 84 -8.97 -9.36 3.17
CA ILE A 84 -8.95 -8.38 2.07
C ILE A 84 -9.42 -9.01 0.75
N ASN A 85 -9.06 -10.26 0.49
CA ASN A 85 -9.43 -10.96 -0.74
C ASN A 85 -10.94 -11.31 -0.78
N ASN A 86 -11.57 -11.54 0.37
CA ASN A 86 -13.02 -11.76 0.48
C ASN A 86 -13.81 -10.47 0.33
N GLN A 87 -13.29 -9.34 0.84
CA GLN A 87 -13.88 -8.02 0.64
C GLN A 87 -13.76 -7.57 -0.83
N LYS A 88 -12.55 -7.70 -1.40
CA LYS A 88 -12.23 -7.26 -2.76
C LYS A 88 -11.28 -8.27 -3.42
N PRO A 89 -11.80 -9.19 -4.26
CA PRO A 89 -11.00 -10.24 -4.88
C PRO A 89 -9.78 -9.73 -5.64
N ILE A 90 -8.61 -10.26 -5.27
CA ILE A 90 -7.33 -9.88 -5.87
C ILE A 90 -7.00 -10.87 -6.99
N HIS A 91 -7.25 -10.50 -8.24
CA HIS A 91 -6.94 -11.37 -9.39
C HIS A 91 -5.50 -11.24 -9.91
N SER A 92 -4.79 -10.19 -9.51
CA SER A 92 -3.41 -9.96 -9.95
C SER A 92 -2.42 -10.82 -9.17
N THR A 93 -1.73 -11.75 -9.83
CA THR A 93 -0.66 -12.56 -9.21
C THR A 93 0.44 -11.69 -8.60
N LYS A 94 0.78 -10.57 -9.25
CA LYS A 94 1.76 -9.62 -8.76
C LYS A 94 1.32 -8.99 -7.44
N LEU A 95 0.08 -8.52 -7.35
CA LEU A 95 -0.45 -7.93 -6.11
C LEU A 95 -0.55 -8.97 -4.99
N ARG A 96 -1.00 -10.20 -5.29
CA ARG A 96 -1.01 -11.29 -4.30
C ARG A 96 0.38 -11.53 -3.70
N SER A 97 1.37 -11.71 -4.57
CA SER A 97 2.76 -11.91 -4.14
C SER A 97 3.34 -10.72 -3.38
N PHE A 98 2.84 -9.51 -3.64
CA PHE A 98 3.27 -8.31 -2.94
C PHE A 98 2.72 -8.27 -1.51
N VAL A 99 1.46 -8.66 -1.29
CA VAL A 99 0.89 -8.79 0.06
C VAL A 99 1.65 -9.86 0.86
N GLU A 100 1.86 -11.05 0.30
CA GLU A 100 2.66 -12.11 0.95
C GLU A 100 4.08 -11.64 1.30
N GLN A 101 4.71 -10.86 0.41
CA GLN A 101 6.03 -10.30 0.63
C GLN A 101 6.05 -9.24 1.75
N VAL A 102 4.99 -8.44 1.87
CA VAL A 102 4.79 -7.49 2.97
C VAL A 102 4.70 -8.22 4.31
N GLU A 103 3.88 -9.28 4.40
CA GLU A 103 3.74 -10.08 5.62
C GLU A 103 5.06 -10.77 6.00
N LYS A 104 5.78 -11.31 5.01
CA LYS A 104 7.12 -11.87 5.24
C LYS A 104 8.09 -10.83 5.82
N GLN A 105 8.03 -9.58 5.35
CA GLN A 105 8.87 -8.50 5.88
C GLN A 105 8.50 -8.11 7.29
N ARG A 106 7.21 -8.13 7.64
CA ARG A 106 6.77 -7.98 9.04
C ARG A 106 7.35 -9.07 9.93
N HIS A 107 7.35 -10.33 9.50
CA HIS A 107 7.98 -11.42 10.26
C HIS A 107 9.49 -11.22 10.44
N VAL A 108 10.19 -10.74 9.40
CA VAL A 108 11.60 -10.36 9.53
C VAL A 108 11.76 -9.25 10.56
N TYR A 109 10.90 -8.23 10.54
CA TYR A 109 10.98 -7.13 11.50
C TYR A 109 10.79 -7.62 12.94
N LEU A 110 9.76 -8.42 13.19
CA LEU A 110 9.52 -9.02 14.51
C LEU A 110 10.71 -9.83 15.01
N GLY A 111 11.32 -10.66 14.14
CA GLY A 111 12.51 -11.43 14.51
C GLY A 111 13.72 -10.56 14.84
N LEU A 112 13.92 -9.44 14.13
CA LEU A 112 14.98 -8.48 14.46
C LEU A 112 14.76 -7.84 15.83
N LEU A 113 13.54 -7.41 16.14
CA LEU A 113 13.20 -6.82 17.44
C LEU A 113 13.39 -7.83 18.58
N GLU A 114 12.96 -9.08 18.37
CA GLU A 114 13.14 -10.17 19.33
C GLU A 114 14.63 -10.46 19.58
N ASP A 115 15.45 -10.57 18.52
CA ASP A 115 16.89 -10.81 18.61
C ASP A 115 17.65 -9.68 19.35
N LEU A 116 17.15 -8.45 19.22
CA LEU A 116 17.65 -7.26 19.93
C LEU A 116 17.17 -7.18 21.39
N GLY A 117 16.18 -7.99 21.79
CA GLY A 117 15.55 -7.91 23.10
C GLY A 117 14.66 -6.67 23.27
N GLU A 118 14.25 -6.06 22.16
CA GLU A 118 13.35 -4.90 22.19
C GLU A 118 11.92 -5.36 22.44
N THR A 119 11.27 -4.75 23.42
CA THR A 119 9.84 -4.96 23.61
C THR A 119 9.10 -4.30 22.45
N ILE A 120 8.37 -5.11 21.66
CA ILE A 120 7.54 -4.57 20.59
C ILE A 120 6.56 -3.58 21.20
N ASN A 121 6.56 -2.35 20.68
CA ASN A 121 5.71 -1.30 21.19
C ASN A 121 4.23 -1.67 20.97
N ASN A 122 3.56 -2.09 22.05
CA ASN A 122 2.13 -2.44 22.02
C ASN A 122 1.20 -1.22 22.18
N THR A 123 1.74 0.00 22.14
CA THR A 123 0.93 1.24 22.23
C THR A 123 0.26 1.63 20.92
N TRP A 124 0.33 0.80 19.88
CA TRP A 124 -0.20 1.13 18.56
C TRP A 124 -1.71 1.39 18.56
N TYR A 125 -2.44 0.76 19.50
CA TYR A 125 -3.85 1.04 19.74
C TYR A 125 -4.00 2.00 20.92
N PRO A 126 -4.60 3.19 20.74
CA PRO A 126 -4.73 4.17 21.81
C PRO A 126 -5.76 3.72 22.87
N ASN A 127 -5.32 3.61 24.13
CA ASN A 127 -6.17 3.17 25.24
C ASN A 127 -7.41 4.06 25.49
N GLY A 128 -7.33 5.34 25.15
CA GLY A 128 -8.43 6.30 25.34
C GLY A 128 -9.39 6.40 24.15
N LEU A 129 -9.21 5.59 23.11
CA LEU A 129 -10.05 5.65 21.92
C LEU A 129 -11.48 5.17 22.22
N ASN A 130 -12.43 6.10 22.14
CA ASN A 130 -13.86 5.83 22.32
C ASN A 130 -14.58 5.83 20.97
N LEU A 131 -14.90 4.63 20.45
CA LEU A 131 -15.58 4.48 19.16
C LEU A 131 -17.06 4.91 19.17
N ASN A 132 -17.61 5.31 20.31
CA ASN A 132 -18.97 5.84 20.40
C ASN A 132 -19.03 7.36 20.17
N GLU A 133 -17.88 8.04 20.13
CA GLU A 133 -17.81 9.45 19.76
C GLU A 133 -17.97 9.64 18.26
N ASP A 134 -18.30 10.86 17.85
CA ASP A 134 -18.36 11.18 16.43
C ASP A 134 -16.96 11.15 15.81
N THR A 135 -16.89 10.85 14.51
CA THR A 135 -15.64 10.71 13.75
C THR A 135 -14.71 11.91 13.90
N LYS A 136 -15.26 13.13 14.03
CA LYS A 136 -14.45 14.35 14.14
C LYS A 136 -13.76 14.43 15.50
N SER A 137 -14.46 14.12 16.59
CA SER A 137 -13.89 14.01 17.94
C SER A 137 -12.79 12.94 17.99
N ILE A 138 -13.06 11.77 17.40
CA ILE A 138 -12.07 10.69 17.27
C ILE A 138 -10.84 11.15 16.49
N SER A 139 -11.02 11.80 15.34
CA SER A 139 -9.92 12.33 14.53
C SER A 139 -9.06 13.35 15.28
N ALA A 140 -9.67 14.23 16.07
CA ALA A 140 -8.95 15.21 16.88
C ALA A 140 -8.11 14.52 17.97
N TYR A 141 -8.69 13.56 18.67
CA TYR A 141 -7.97 12.74 19.66
C TYR A 141 -6.79 11.98 19.03
N ILE A 142 -6.98 11.35 17.87
CA ILE A 142 -5.89 10.63 17.20
C ILE A 142 -4.81 11.58 16.68
N ARG A 143 -5.18 12.78 16.20
CA ARG A 143 -4.20 13.81 15.80
C ARG A 143 -3.29 14.20 16.98
N GLU A 144 -3.87 14.41 18.15
CA GLU A 144 -3.12 14.70 19.39
C GLU A 144 -2.28 13.50 19.82
N TRP A 145 -2.85 12.30 19.81
CA TRP A 145 -2.14 11.06 20.16
C TRP A 145 -0.92 10.82 19.26
N LEU A 146 -1.02 11.09 17.96
CA LEU A 146 0.11 11.05 17.02
C LEU A 146 1.12 12.18 17.25
N GLY A 147 0.71 13.27 17.92
CA GLY A 147 1.53 14.45 18.17
C GLY A 147 1.79 15.28 16.91
N LEU A 148 0.79 15.37 16.02
CA LEU A 148 0.96 16.03 14.71
C LEU A 148 0.92 17.55 14.81
N ALA A 149 1.92 18.21 14.24
CA ALA A 149 1.92 19.65 14.04
C ALA A 149 1.17 20.04 12.76
N GLU A 150 0.85 21.33 12.62
CA GLU A 150 0.16 21.85 11.44
C GLU A 150 1.00 21.71 10.16
N SER A 151 2.31 21.91 10.26
CA SER A 151 3.25 21.94 9.12
C SER A 151 3.86 20.57 8.78
N ASP A 152 3.37 19.50 9.41
CA ASP A 152 3.91 18.16 9.20
C ASP A 152 3.69 17.71 7.75
N ASN A 153 4.76 17.24 7.12
CA ASN A 153 4.69 16.67 5.79
C ASN A 153 4.43 15.15 5.85
N PHE A 154 4.37 14.50 4.68
CA PHE A 154 4.17 13.05 4.60
C PHE A 154 5.17 12.24 5.44
N ASP A 155 6.46 12.58 5.41
CA ASP A 155 7.49 11.85 6.14
C ASP A 155 7.35 12.06 7.65
N ASP A 156 7.00 13.26 8.11
CA ASP A 156 6.76 13.55 9.54
C ASP A 156 5.56 12.75 10.07
N MET A 157 4.47 12.72 9.28
CA MET A 157 3.26 11.97 9.61
C MET A 157 3.46 10.46 9.57
N ARG A 158 4.25 9.97 8.62
CA ARG A 158 4.67 8.57 8.57
C ARG A 158 5.46 8.21 9.81
N ASP A 159 6.47 9.02 10.16
CA ASP A 159 7.30 8.80 11.34
C ASP A 159 6.43 8.79 12.62
N ALA A 160 5.44 9.69 12.71
CA ALA A 160 4.51 9.72 13.83
C ALA A 160 3.70 8.42 13.97
N VAL A 161 3.21 7.87 12.86
CA VAL A 161 2.50 6.59 12.82
C VAL A 161 3.45 5.43 13.16
N GLU A 162 4.66 5.41 12.59
CA GLU A 162 5.63 4.34 12.81
C GLU A 162 6.13 4.30 14.27
N ARG A 163 6.28 5.46 14.93
CA ARG A 163 6.63 5.56 16.36
C ARG A 163 5.60 4.90 17.28
N LYS A 164 4.35 4.75 16.84
CA LYS A 164 3.30 4.07 17.60
C LYS A 164 3.39 2.54 17.49
N GLY A 165 4.31 1.99 16.70
CA GLY A 165 4.42 0.54 16.51
C GLY A 165 3.59 0.03 15.34
N ILE A 166 3.32 0.88 14.35
CA ILE A 166 2.65 0.51 13.09
C ILE A 166 3.71 0.46 11.99
N MET A 167 3.82 -0.64 11.26
CA MET A 167 4.76 -0.75 10.15
C MET A 167 4.19 -0.07 8.90
N VAL A 168 4.85 0.95 8.37
CA VAL A 168 4.42 1.62 7.13
C VAL A 168 5.35 1.25 5.99
N ILE A 169 4.80 0.71 4.90
CA ILE A 169 5.54 0.42 3.67
C ILE A 169 5.03 1.30 2.53
N VAL A 170 5.94 2.00 1.86
CA VAL A 170 5.60 2.75 0.65
C VAL A 170 6.08 1.97 -0.57
N SER A 171 5.15 1.58 -1.46
CA SER A 171 5.51 0.87 -2.69
C SER A 171 6.47 1.73 -3.50
N ASN A 172 7.51 1.13 -4.05
CA ASN A 172 8.48 1.83 -4.86
C ASN A 172 7.94 2.23 -6.25
N GLY A 173 8.53 3.28 -6.83
CA GLY A 173 8.20 3.79 -8.16
C GLY A 173 8.99 3.15 -9.30
N TYR A 174 9.98 2.30 -9.00
CA TYR A 174 10.88 1.64 -9.97
C TYR A 174 10.61 0.15 -10.12
N ASN A 175 11.32 -0.50 -11.05
CA ASN A 175 11.24 -1.95 -11.26
C ASN A 175 11.84 -2.69 -10.06
N GLY A 176 11.02 -3.49 -9.37
CA GLY A 176 11.44 -4.27 -8.21
C GLY A 176 10.28 -5.09 -7.62
N LYS A 177 10.57 -5.83 -6.54
CA LYS A 177 9.58 -6.66 -5.84
C LYS A 177 8.59 -5.80 -5.03
N TRP A 178 9.01 -4.61 -4.62
CA TRP A 178 8.22 -3.70 -3.78
C TRP A 178 7.33 -2.75 -4.58
N GLN A 179 6.65 -3.23 -5.62
CA GLN A 179 5.92 -2.36 -6.54
C GLN A 179 4.48 -2.84 -6.76
N ILE A 180 3.52 -1.94 -6.52
CA ILE A 180 2.17 -2.05 -7.07
C ILE A 180 2.18 -1.47 -8.48
N ASP A 181 1.63 -2.21 -9.46
CA ASP A 181 1.60 -1.78 -10.86
C ASP A 181 0.96 -0.39 -11.01
N LYS A 182 1.54 0.47 -11.86
CA LYS A 182 1.02 1.82 -12.10
C LYS A 182 -0.44 1.79 -12.55
N LYS A 183 -0.81 0.81 -13.38
CA LYS A 183 -2.18 0.62 -13.90
C LYS A 183 -3.13 -0.02 -12.89
N ASN A 184 -2.61 -0.66 -11.84
CA ASN A 184 -3.45 -1.25 -10.82
C ASN A 184 -4.14 -0.13 -10.01
N PRO A 185 -5.47 -0.16 -9.82
CA PRO A 185 -6.21 0.91 -9.18
C PRO A 185 -5.96 1.03 -7.67
N VAL A 186 -5.38 0.01 -7.03
CA VAL A 186 -5.03 0.03 -5.59
C VAL A 186 -4.18 1.25 -5.28
N ARG A 187 -4.56 1.96 -4.22
CA ARG A 187 -3.86 3.12 -3.64
C ARG A 187 -3.19 2.77 -2.32
N GLY A 188 -3.77 1.87 -1.54
CA GLY A 188 -3.23 1.40 -0.28
C GLY A 188 -3.91 0.11 0.18
N PHE A 189 -3.37 -0.47 1.26
CA PHE A 189 -4.05 -1.48 2.04
C PHE A 189 -3.49 -1.51 3.46
N SER A 190 -4.26 -2.04 4.38
CA SER A 190 -3.89 -2.22 5.79
C SER A 190 -4.08 -3.69 6.18
N LEU A 191 -3.12 -4.24 6.92
CA LEU A 191 -3.19 -5.59 7.47
C LEU A 191 -3.24 -5.52 8.99
N TYR A 192 -4.40 -5.88 9.54
CA TYR A 192 -4.65 -5.85 10.97
C TYR A 192 -3.95 -7.02 11.68
N TYR A 193 -3.07 -6.67 12.62
CA TYR A 193 -2.46 -7.58 13.58
C TYR A 193 -2.48 -6.92 14.95
N ASP A 194 -2.64 -7.71 16.01
CA ASP A 194 -2.61 -7.20 17.38
C ASP A 194 -1.23 -6.67 17.80
N VAL A 195 -0.18 -7.07 17.08
CA VAL A 195 1.19 -6.63 17.28
C VAL A 195 1.74 -6.20 15.94
N LEU A 196 2.33 -5.01 15.84
CA LEU A 196 2.94 -4.48 14.60
C LEU A 196 2.00 -4.59 13.38
N PRO A 197 0.81 -3.95 13.39
CA PRO A 197 -0.05 -3.89 12.22
C PRO A 197 0.66 -3.16 11.07
N ILE A 198 0.17 -3.38 9.84
CA ILE A 198 0.84 -2.86 8.64
C ILE A 198 -0.07 -1.89 7.90
N ILE A 199 0.49 -0.78 7.44
CA ILE A 199 -0.08 0.09 6.42
C ILE A 199 0.82 0.05 5.18
N VAL A 200 0.23 -0.16 4.02
CA VAL A 200 0.93 -0.10 2.73
C VAL A 200 0.34 0.99 1.86
N ILE A 201 1.20 1.85 1.33
CA ILE A 201 0.80 2.98 0.49
C ILE A 201 1.43 2.82 -0.88
N LYS A 202 0.63 2.84 -1.94
CA LYS A 202 1.16 2.96 -3.29
C LYS A 202 1.75 4.36 -3.45
N LYS A 203 3.00 4.47 -3.91
CA LYS A 203 3.60 5.77 -4.24
C LYS A 203 2.73 6.53 -5.25
N GLN A 204 2.33 7.74 -4.87
CA GLN A 204 1.46 8.61 -5.67
C GLN A 204 2.26 9.81 -6.17
N VAL A 205 1.65 10.62 -7.04
CA VAL A 205 2.33 11.78 -7.64
C VAL A 205 2.47 12.93 -6.64
N SER A 206 1.46 13.14 -5.78
CA SER A 206 1.48 14.20 -4.76
C SER A 206 1.62 13.62 -3.35
N SER A 207 2.41 14.30 -2.53
CA SER A 207 2.56 13.99 -1.10
C SER A 207 1.21 13.99 -0.40
N GLY A 208 0.37 15.00 -0.65
CA GLY A 208 -0.93 15.09 0.03
C GLY A 208 -1.90 13.96 -0.29
N ALA A 209 -1.77 13.32 -1.45
CA ALA A 209 -2.56 12.15 -1.78
C ALA A 209 -2.02 10.88 -1.07
N GLN A 210 -0.70 10.78 -0.88
CA GLN A 210 -0.08 9.73 -0.05
C GLN A 210 -0.43 9.91 1.44
N THR A 211 -0.38 11.14 1.94
CA THR A 211 -0.77 11.50 3.31
C THR A 211 -2.24 11.14 3.58
N PHE A 212 -3.13 11.46 2.65
CA PHE A 212 -4.54 11.06 2.78
C PHE A 212 -4.70 9.54 2.83
N THR A 213 -4.03 8.80 1.93
CA THR A 213 -4.03 7.34 1.97
C THR A 213 -3.48 6.79 3.29
N LEU A 214 -2.36 7.32 3.82
CA LEU A 214 -1.83 6.90 5.12
C LEU A 214 -2.88 6.98 6.23
N MET A 215 -3.56 8.12 6.34
CA MET A 215 -4.53 8.36 7.41
C MET A 215 -5.84 7.60 7.20
N HIS A 216 -6.22 7.35 5.94
CA HIS A 216 -7.36 6.49 5.59
C HIS A 216 -7.10 5.04 6.02
N GLU A 217 -5.93 4.47 5.68
CA GLU A 217 -5.55 3.11 6.10
C GLU A 217 -5.42 3.00 7.63
N LEU A 218 -4.94 4.06 8.28
CA LEU A 218 -4.92 4.13 9.74
C LEU A 218 -6.33 4.05 10.35
N ALA A 219 -7.33 4.65 9.70
CA ALA A 219 -8.72 4.55 10.11
C ALA A 219 -9.22 3.10 10.08
N HIS A 220 -8.89 2.32 9.05
CA HIS A 220 -9.26 0.91 8.98
C HIS A 220 -8.68 0.11 10.16
N LEU A 221 -7.43 0.37 10.53
CA LEU A 221 -6.81 -0.28 11.68
C LEU A 221 -7.46 0.13 13.01
N LEU A 222 -7.72 1.43 13.21
CA LEU A 222 -8.18 1.97 14.50
C LEU A 222 -9.69 1.81 14.73
N LEU A 223 -10.50 2.12 13.73
CA LEU A 223 -11.96 2.15 13.81
C LEU A 223 -12.56 0.77 13.55
N HIS A 224 -12.05 0.07 12.54
CA HIS A 224 -12.68 -1.16 12.06
C HIS A 224 -12.00 -2.44 12.56
N LYS A 225 -10.74 -2.34 13.04
CA LYS A 225 -9.93 -3.48 13.49
C LYS A 225 -9.88 -4.64 12.49
N GLU A 226 -9.85 -4.30 11.20
CA GLU A 226 -9.88 -5.26 10.11
C GLU A 226 -8.82 -4.91 9.06
N SER A 227 -8.42 -5.92 8.29
CA SER A 227 -7.60 -5.68 7.10
C SER A 227 -8.49 -5.15 5.98
N ALA A 228 -8.01 -4.18 5.22
CA ALA A 228 -8.73 -3.54 4.11
C ALA A 228 -7.79 -3.31 2.92
N ILE A 229 -8.35 -3.19 1.71
CA ILE A 229 -7.61 -2.85 0.49
C ILE A 229 -8.39 -1.87 -0.38
N ASP A 230 -7.78 -0.72 -0.64
CA ASP A 230 -8.49 0.42 -1.19
C ASP A 230 -7.94 0.82 -2.55
N ASN A 231 -8.86 0.88 -3.51
CA ASN A 231 -8.68 1.38 -4.86
C ASN A 231 -9.05 2.86 -4.91
N LYS A 232 -8.80 3.49 -6.06
CA LYS A 232 -9.12 4.91 -6.27
C LYS A 232 -10.59 5.25 -6.00
N GLU A 233 -11.52 4.34 -6.30
CA GLU A 233 -12.96 4.56 -6.17
C GLU A 233 -13.42 4.66 -4.72
N ASP A 234 -12.77 3.92 -3.79
CA ASP A 234 -13.19 3.84 -2.39
C ASP A 234 -12.98 5.17 -1.64
N PHE A 235 -11.99 5.95 -2.06
CA PHE A 235 -11.75 7.34 -1.60
C PHE A 235 -12.87 8.33 -1.98
N TYR A 236 -13.85 7.89 -2.77
CA TYR A 236 -15.05 8.66 -3.14
C TYR A 236 -16.34 7.98 -2.69
N SER A 237 -16.25 6.91 -1.90
CA SER A 237 -17.41 6.23 -1.33
C SER A 237 -18.06 7.07 -0.24
N TYR A 238 -19.39 7.08 -0.23
CA TYR A 238 -20.23 7.75 0.77
C TYR A 238 -20.99 6.75 1.65
N GLN A 239 -20.54 5.50 1.71
CA GLN A 239 -21.21 4.44 2.47
C GLN A 239 -20.23 3.59 3.28
N GLY A 240 -20.70 3.12 4.43
CA GLY A 240 -20.02 2.16 5.28
C GLY A 240 -18.64 2.60 5.76
N LYS A 241 -17.78 1.61 5.97
CA LYS A 241 -16.40 1.76 6.48
C LYS A 241 -15.57 2.74 5.67
N GLU A 242 -15.74 2.78 4.35
CA GLU A 242 -15.01 3.70 3.47
C GLU A 242 -15.34 5.17 3.75
N LYS A 243 -16.63 5.47 4.00
CA LYS A 243 -17.05 6.81 4.38
C LYS A 243 -16.45 7.21 5.71
N GLU A 244 -16.51 6.33 6.71
CA GLU A 244 -15.95 6.55 8.04
C GLU A 244 -14.43 6.81 7.96
N ALA A 245 -13.70 6.02 7.17
CA ALA A 245 -12.27 6.20 6.94
C ALA A 245 -11.94 7.51 6.20
N ASN A 246 -12.72 7.88 5.18
CA ASN A 246 -12.58 9.15 4.47
C ASN A 246 -12.86 10.37 5.37
N GLU A 247 -13.92 10.31 6.18
CA GLU A 247 -14.26 11.34 7.15
C GLU A 247 -13.17 11.46 8.23
N PHE A 248 -12.69 10.32 8.74
CA PHE A 248 -11.62 10.28 9.72
C PHE A 248 -10.34 10.93 9.18
N ALA A 249 -9.88 10.51 8.00
CA ALA A 249 -8.68 11.05 7.38
C ALA A 249 -8.82 12.55 7.08
N GLY A 250 -9.99 12.98 6.59
CA GLY A 250 -10.28 14.37 6.29
C GLY A 250 -10.28 15.27 7.53
N ASN A 251 -10.94 14.86 8.61
CA ASN A 251 -10.97 15.62 9.86
C ASN A 251 -9.59 15.66 10.56
N LEU A 252 -8.83 14.55 10.51
CA LEU A 252 -7.50 14.47 11.12
C LEU A 252 -6.48 15.37 10.40
N LEU A 253 -6.51 15.36 9.06
CA LEU A 253 -5.57 16.15 8.25
C LEU A 253 -5.95 17.62 8.16
N ILE A 254 -7.25 17.92 8.14
CA ILE A 254 -7.78 19.28 8.02
C ILE A 254 -8.85 19.49 9.10
N PRO A 255 -8.44 19.70 10.36
CA PRO A 255 -9.33 20.09 11.44
C PRO A 255 -10.05 21.40 11.12
N ASP A 256 -11.18 21.66 11.78
CA ASP A 256 -11.98 22.87 11.52
C ASP A 256 -11.21 24.16 11.81
N GLU A 257 -10.30 24.15 12.78
CA GLU A 257 -9.38 25.26 13.07
C GLU A 257 -8.54 25.65 11.85
N PHE A 258 -8.18 24.69 10.99
CA PHE A 258 -7.42 24.96 9.77
C PHE A 258 -8.35 25.55 8.70
N LEU A 259 -9.58 25.02 8.57
CA LEU A 259 -10.58 25.57 7.66
C LEU A 259 -10.96 27.02 7.98
N ASN A 260 -10.81 27.45 9.23
CA ASN A 260 -11.08 28.83 9.64
C ASN A 260 -9.97 29.81 9.21
N LYS A 261 -8.81 29.32 8.79
CA LYS A 261 -7.72 30.15 8.25
C LYS A 261 -7.93 30.51 6.78
N ILE A 262 -8.80 29.79 6.08
CA ILE A 262 -9.10 30.04 4.68
C ILE A 262 -10.12 31.17 4.56
N ASP A 263 -9.74 32.24 3.87
CA ASP A 263 -10.67 33.28 3.42
C ASP A 263 -11.65 32.68 2.40
N THR A 264 -12.79 32.23 2.92
CA THR A 264 -13.81 31.56 2.10
C THR A 264 -14.58 32.56 1.26
N GLU A 265 -14.72 33.81 1.71
CA GLU A 265 -15.39 34.86 0.94
C GLU A 265 -14.60 35.13 -0.34
N GLN A 266 -13.29 35.34 -0.22
CA GLN A 266 -12.41 35.47 -1.38
C GLN A 266 -12.46 34.23 -2.29
N LEU A 267 -12.44 33.02 -1.73
CA LEU A 267 -12.50 31.77 -2.51
C LEU A 267 -13.77 31.68 -3.37
N LEU A 268 -14.91 32.16 -2.87
CA LEU A 268 -16.21 32.10 -3.56
C LEU A 268 -16.30 33.08 -4.74
N GLU A 269 -15.46 34.11 -4.77
CA GLU A 269 -15.36 35.05 -5.89
C GLU A 269 -14.48 34.52 -7.04
N LEU A 270 -13.61 33.55 -6.75
CA LEU A 270 -12.67 32.97 -7.71
C LEU A 270 -13.31 31.98 -8.68
N GLN A 271 -12.75 31.90 -9.88
CA GLN A 271 -13.05 30.83 -10.82
C GLN A 271 -12.30 29.55 -10.44
N ALA A 272 -12.84 28.40 -10.85
CA ALA A 272 -12.28 27.07 -10.52
C ALA A 272 -10.79 26.90 -10.91
N GLN A 273 -10.33 27.58 -11.95
CA GLN A 273 -8.94 27.55 -12.42
C GLN A 273 -7.97 28.23 -11.44
N GLU A 274 -8.47 29.15 -10.62
CA GLU A 274 -7.68 29.98 -9.70
C GLU A 274 -7.52 29.32 -8.33
N TYR A 275 -8.37 28.34 -8.01
CA TYR A 275 -8.35 27.63 -6.72
C TYR A 275 -7.00 26.98 -6.44
N ASP A 276 -6.31 26.50 -7.48
CA ASP A 276 -5.00 25.87 -7.34
C ASP A 276 -3.94 26.80 -6.80
N TYR A 277 -3.95 28.04 -7.27
CA TYR A 277 -3.04 29.09 -6.84
C TYR A 277 -3.43 29.59 -5.45
N PHE A 278 -4.70 29.90 -5.24
CA PHE A 278 -5.23 30.38 -3.97
C PHE A 278 -4.97 29.40 -2.81
N LEU A 279 -5.14 28.10 -3.05
CA LEU A 279 -4.95 27.06 -2.04
C LEU A 279 -3.51 26.52 -1.95
N ALA A 280 -2.55 27.09 -2.69
CA ALA A 280 -1.19 26.55 -2.79
C ALA A 280 -0.46 26.49 -1.45
N ASP A 281 -0.52 27.56 -0.67
CA ASP A 281 0.16 27.64 0.63
C ASP A 281 -0.47 26.69 1.66
N TYR A 282 -1.80 26.62 1.72
CA TYR A 282 -2.51 25.68 2.60
C TYR A 282 -2.19 24.22 2.27
N ARG A 283 -2.19 23.85 0.98
CA ARG A 283 -1.81 22.50 0.54
C ARG A 283 -0.40 22.12 0.98
N LYS A 284 0.53 23.06 0.81
CA LYS A 284 1.94 22.85 1.14
C LYS A 284 2.11 22.74 2.65
N LEU A 285 1.48 23.63 3.41
CA LEU A 285 1.56 23.67 4.86
C LEU A 285 0.96 22.40 5.48
N TRP A 286 -0.25 22.01 5.11
CA TRP A 286 -0.94 20.88 5.72
C TRP A 286 -0.65 19.53 5.05
N SER A 287 0.19 19.51 4.02
CA SER A 287 0.48 18.34 3.19
C SER A 287 -0.79 17.61 2.71
N VAL A 288 -1.69 18.36 2.07
CA VAL A 288 -2.98 17.84 1.53
C VAL A 288 -3.19 18.26 0.08
N SER A 289 -4.22 17.68 -0.56
CA SER A 289 -4.63 18.09 -1.91
C SER A 289 -5.72 19.17 -1.86
N ASN A 290 -5.84 19.97 -2.92
CA ASN A 290 -6.94 20.94 -3.08
C ASN A 290 -8.29 20.25 -2.97
N ARG A 291 -8.41 19.06 -3.54
CA ARG A 291 -9.66 18.29 -3.48
C ARG A 291 -10.01 17.93 -2.04
N ALA A 292 -9.04 17.56 -1.21
CA ALA A 292 -9.27 17.27 0.21
C ALA A 292 -9.74 18.53 0.96
N ILE A 293 -9.10 19.68 0.72
CA ILE A 293 -9.53 20.97 1.30
C ILE A 293 -10.96 21.30 0.88
N LEU A 294 -11.27 21.23 -0.42
CA LEU A 294 -12.59 21.58 -0.94
C LEU A 294 -13.68 20.62 -0.45
N VAL A 295 -13.40 19.31 -0.34
CA VAL A 295 -14.33 18.35 0.26
C VAL A 295 -14.61 18.73 1.72
N ARG A 296 -13.58 19.10 2.49
CA ARG A 296 -13.76 19.53 3.88
C ARG A 296 -14.54 20.84 4.00
N LEU A 297 -14.29 21.81 3.14
CA LEU A 297 -15.10 23.04 3.06
C LEU A 297 -16.57 22.74 2.71
N LEU A 298 -16.80 21.82 1.76
CA LEU A 298 -18.15 21.41 1.34
C LEU A 298 -18.93 20.75 2.49
N ILE A 299 -18.30 19.78 3.17
CA ILE A 299 -18.92 19.06 4.31
C ILE A 299 -19.26 20.04 5.45
N ASN A 300 -18.45 21.08 5.65
CA ASN A 300 -18.71 22.12 6.65
C ASN A 300 -19.63 23.25 6.16
N GLY A 301 -20.23 23.12 4.96
CA GLY A 301 -21.15 24.12 4.41
C GLY A 301 -20.50 25.46 4.04
N LYS A 302 -19.16 25.52 3.99
CA LYS A 302 -18.40 26.73 3.63
C LYS A 302 -18.39 27.00 2.12
N ILE A 303 -18.52 25.95 1.31
CA ILE A 303 -18.74 26.06 -0.13
C ILE A 303 -19.95 25.23 -0.53
N SER A 304 -20.60 25.61 -1.63
CA SER A 304 -21.70 24.81 -2.20
C SER A 304 -21.18 23.68 -3.09
N GLN A 305 -22.04 22.69 -3.34
CA GLN A 305 -21.77 21.60 -4.29
C GLN A 305 -21.35 22.12 -5.67
N TYR A 306 -21.89 23.26 -6.10
CA TYR A 306 -21.55 23.92 -7.36
C TYR A 306 -20.06 24.27 -7.47
N HIS A 307 -19.50 24.92 -6.44
CA HIS A 307 -18.08 25.31 -6.42
C HIS A 307 -17.16 24.08 -6.46
N TYR A 308 -17.48 23.05 -5.68
CA TYR A 308 -16.74 21.80 -5.68
C TYR A 308 -16.80 21.10 -7.04
N GLN A 309 -17.99 20.98 -7.63
CA GLN A 309 -18.17 20.29 -8.91
C GLN A 309 -17.46 21.03 -10.05
N ASN A 310 -17.54 22.36 -10.11
CA ASN A 310 -16.80 23.16 -11.09
C ASN A 310 -15.29 22.89 -11.04
N TYR A 311 -14.71 22.82 -9.83
CA TYR A 311 -13.30 22.48 -9.67
C TYR A 311 -13.00 21.03 -10.08
N ALA A 312 -13.86 20.08 -9.71
CA ALA A 312 -13.71 18.68 -10.10
C ALA A 312 -13.73 18.50 -11.62
N ASP A 313 -14.69 19.14 -12.31
CA ASP A 313 -14.84 19.10 -13.76
C ASP A 313 -13.66 19.79 -14.46
N TYR A 314 -13.21 20.93 -13.93
CA TYR A 314 -12.00 21.60 -14.42
C TYR A 314 -10.79 20.66 -14.37
N LYS A 315 -10.54 20.01 -13.23
CA LYS A 315 -9.41 19.07 -13.08
C LYS A 315 -9.54 17.84 -13.96
N GLU A 316 -10.74 17.30 -14.13
CA GLU A 316 -10.96 16.18 -15.04
C GLU A 316 -10.65 16.57 -16.49
N ASN A 317 -11.06 17.76 -16.91
CA ASN A 317 -10.77 18.29 -18.24
C ASN A 317 -9.27 18.51 -18.46
N GLU A 318 -8.55 19.06 -17.48
CA GLU A 318 -7.09 19.21 -17.57
C GLU A 318 -6.39 17.86 -17.67
N LEU A 319 -6.78 16.86 -16.85
CA LEU A 319 -6.23 15.52 -16.93
C LEU A 319 -6.48 14.86 -18.29
N ARG A 320 -7.66 15.05 -18.89
CA ARG A 320 -7.98 14.56 -20.25
C ARG A 320 -7.11 15.22 -21.31
N LYS A 321 -6.85 16.53 -21.21
CA LYS A 321 -5.94 17.28 -22.12
C LYS A 321 -4.47 16.92 -21.94
N GLU A 322 -4.06 16.57 -20.73
CA GLU A 322 -2.69 16.12 -20.45
C GLU A 322 -2.47 14.69 -20.92
N ALA A 323 -3.45 13.79 -20.70
CA ALA A 323 -3.41 12.41 -21.16
C ALA A 323 -3.28 12.28 -22.68
N SER A 324 -3.83 13.23 -23.45
CA SER A 324 -3.66 13.30 -24.91
C SER A 324 -2.31 13.85 -25.37
N LYS A 325 -1.48 14.37 -24.45
CA LYS A 325 -0.15 14.98 -24.73
C LYS A 325 1.04 14.18 -24.21
N ILE A 326 0.86 12.99 -23.64
CA ILE A 326 1.98 12.28 -22.98
C ILE A 326 2.94 11.64 -24.00
N SER A 327 4.04 12.38 -24.24
CA SER A 327 5.37 11.83 -24.46
C SER A 327 6.04 11.51 -23.11
N SER A 328 6.93 10.51 -23.13
CA SER A 328 7.60 9.90 -21.99
C SER A 328 8.43 10.87 -21.15
N LYS A 329 8.02 11.12 -19.89
CA LYS A 329 8.92 11.78 -18.91
C LYS A 329 9.92 10.77 -18.34
N ARG A 330 11.20 11.16 -18.44
CA ARG A 330 12.41 10.43 -18.00
C ARG A 330 12.37 10.10 -16.50
N GLY A 331 12.91 8.93 -16.17
CA GLY A 331 13.09 8.49 -14.78
C GLY A 331 14.08 9.38 -14.02
N ILE A 332 13.82 9.54 -12.71
CA ILE A 332 14.69 10.22 -11.75
C ILE A 332 16.07 9.51 -11.72
N PRO A 333 17.20 10.23 -11.63
CA PRO A 333 18.56 9.66 -11.74
C PRO A 333 18.89 8.58 -10.71
N ARG A 334 19.71 7.60 -11.12
CA ARG A 334 20.22 6.45 -10.33
C ARG A 334 20.99 6.79 -9.03
N LYS A 335 21.14 8.07 -8.68
CA LYS A 335 22.03 8.56 -7.61
C LYS A 335 21.52 8.31 -6.17
N TYR A 336 20.23 8.04 -5.98
CA TYR A 336 19.60 7.94 -4.65
C TYR A 336 19.21 6.52 -4.21
N ARG A 337 19.70 5.48 -4.91
CA ARG A 337 19.29 4.10 -4.65
C ARG A 337 19.62 3.59 -3.24
N HIS A 338 20.69 4.10 -2.62
CA HIS A 338 21.05 3.73 -1.25
C HIS A 338 19.95 4.10 -0.24
N ARG A 339 19.19 5.18 -0.46
CA ARG A 339 18.07 5.59 0.43
C ARG A 339 16.73 4.96 0.07
N GLU A 340 16.68 4.14 -0.99
CA GLU A 340 15.45 3.52 -1.48
C GLU A 340 14.81 2.62 -0.41
N SER A 341 15.62 1.84 0.31
CA SER A 341 15.14 0.98 1.39
C SER A 341 14.54 1.78 2.55
N MET A 342 15.08 2.97 2.87
CA MET A 342 14.50 3.87 3.86
C MET A 342 13.12 4.38 3.41
N ASN A 343 13.02 4.81 2.16
CA ASN A 343 11.76 5.29 1.59
C ASN A 343 10.70 4.18 1.51
N VAL A 344 11.10 2.93 1.26
CA VAL A 344 10.18 1.81 1.17
C VAL A 344 9.78 1.32 2.57
N PHE A 345 10.74 0.95 3.42
CA PHE A 345 10.48 0.21 4.66
C PHE A 345 10.30 1.06 5.92
N GLY A 346 10.67 2.34 5.86
CA GLY A 346 10.56 3.25 7.00
C GLY A 346 11.80 3.19 7.89
N LYS A 347 11.97 4.22 8.71
CA LYS A 347 13.15 4.37 9.56
C LYS A 347 13.27 3.25 10.59
N PRO A 348 12.21 2.90 11.35
CA PRO A 348 12.34 1.91 12.42
C PRO A 348 12.79 0.54 11.92
N PHE A 349 12.27 0.08 10.77
CA PHE A 349 12.71 -1.19 10.19
C PHE A 349 14.17 -1.16 9.79
N VAL A 350 14.61 -0.10 9.09
CA VAL A 350 15.99 0.03 8.64
C VAL A 350 16.94 0.14 9.83
N TYR A 351 16.57 0.87 10.88
CA TYR A 351 17.33 0.97 12.13
C TYR A 351 17.47 -0.40 12.79
N ALA A 352 16.38 -1.15 12.96
CA ALA A 352 16.43 -2.51 13.53
C ALA A 352 17.36 -3.46 12.74
N VAL A 353 17.44 -3.32 11.41
CA VAL A 353 18.40 -4.08 10.59
C VAL A 353 19.84 -3.68 10.92
N PHE A 354 20.15 -2.39 11.01
CA PHE A 354 21.51 -1.93 11.32
C PHE A 354 21.90 -2.20 12.77
N ASP A 355 21.01 -2.00 13.73
CA ASP A 355 21.22 -2.35 15.14
C ASP A 355 21.50 -3.85 15.27
N SER A 356 20.73 -4.70 14.59
CA SER A 356 20.98 -6.15 14.55
C SER A 356 22.33 -6.50 13.91
N LEU A 357 22.76 -5.74 12.90
CA LEU A 357 24.05 -5.92 12.25
C LEU A 357 25.21 -5.51 13.17
N HIS A 358 25.11 -4.36 13.83
CA HIS A 358 26.11 -3.83 14.78
C HIS A 358 26.25 -4.73 16.00
N ASN A 359 25.13 -5.26 16.51
CA ASN A 359 25.09 -6.23 17.59
C ASN A 359 25.42 -7.67 17.15
N LYS A 360 25.86 -7.86 15.89
CA LYS A 360 26.27 -9.16 15.31
C LYS A 360 25.19 -10.26 15.38
N LYS A 361 23.92 -9.87 15.46
CA LYS A 361 22.75 -10.78 15.38
C LYS A 361 22.52 -11.26 13.95
N ILE A 362 22.84 -10.41 12.97
CA ILE A 362 22.78 -10.74 11.55
C ILE A 362 24.11 -10.45 10.85
N THR A 363 24.32 -11.09 9.70
CA THR A 363 25.48 -10.83 8.84
C THR A 363 25.17 -9.70 7.85
N LEU A 364 26.20 -9.10 7.27
CA LEU A 364 26.07 -8.09 6.22
C LEU A 364 25.27 -8.60 5.00
N THR A 365 25.41 -9.89 4.69
CA THR A 365 24.61 -10.54 3.64
C THR A 365 23.14 -10.62 3.99
N LYS A 366 22.80 -10.98 5.25
CA LYS A 366 21.40 -10.96 5.72
C LYS A 366 20.83 -9.54 5.69
N ALA A 367 21.58 -8.56 6.16
CA ALA A 367 21.18 -7.14 6.11
C ALA A 367 20.89 -6.69 4.67
N SER A 368 21.77 -7.04 3.72
CA SER A 368 21.54 -6.82 2.29
C SER A 368 20.22 -7.44 1.82
N THR A 369 19.96 -8.71 2.16
CA THR A 369 18.71 -9.39 1.78
C THR A 369 17.46 -8.72 2.36
N TYR A 370 17.49 -8.33 3.63
CA TYR A 370 16.37 -7.66 4.31
C TYR A 370 16.09 -6.26 3.74
N LEU A 371 17.13 -5.57 3.28
CA LEU A 371 17.04 -4.27 2.61
C LEU A 371 16.88 -4.42 1.10
N ASP A 372 16.02 -5.36 0.65
CA ASP A 372 15.71 -5.64 -0.77
C ASP A 372 16.92 -6.02 -1.65
N ASN A 373 17.86 -6.79 -1.11
CA ASN A 373 19.09 -7.19 -1.81
C ASN A 373 19.92 -5.99 -2.30
N LEU A 374 19.93 -4.89 -1.53
CA LEU A 374 20.84 -3.77 -1.77
C LEU A 374 22.28 -4.28 -1.88
N LYS A 375 23.05 -3.73 -2.82
CA LYS A 375 24.48 -4.08 -2.94
C LYS A 375 25.18 -3.77 -1.64
N ILE A 376 26.17 -4.58 -1.26
CA ILE A 376 26.93 -4.40 -0.02
C ILE A 376 27.54 -2.99 0.08
N SER A 377 28.00 -2.43 -1.04
CA SER A 377 28.49 -1.04 -1.11
C SER A 377 27.42 -0.02 -0.72
N ASP A 378 26.17 -0.26 -1.13
CA ASP A 378 25.05 0.65 -0.93
C ASP A 378 24.48 0.52 0.49
N VAL A 379 24.54 -0.69 1.09
CA VAL A 379 24.23 -0.91 2.51
C VAL A 379 25.14 -0.07 3.40
N ARG A 380 26.46 -0.08 3.14
CA ARG A 380 27.43 0.75 3.88
C ARG A 380 27.24 2.25 3.67
N GLN A 381 26.72 2.67 2.51
CA GLN A 381 26.38 4.09 2.29
C GLN A 381 25.11 4.47 3.04
N LEU A 382 24.11 3.59 3.09
CA LEU A 382 22.88 3.82 3.85
C LEU A 382 23.16 3.93 5.35
N GLU A 383 24.09 3.13 5.87
CA GLU A 383 24.57 3.16 7.26
C GLU A 383 25.05 4.56 7.71
N GLN A 384 25.50 5.42 6.78
CA GLN A 384 25.94 6.78 7.12
C GLN A 384 24.77 7.77 7.39
N TYR A 385 23.54 7.34 7.13
CA TYR A 385 22.31 8.13 7.30
C TYR A 385 21.37 7.55 8.35
N VAL A 386 21.82 6.49 9.01
CA VAL A 386 21.20 5.80 10.14
C VAL A 386 22.00 6.16 11.36
#